data_AF-A0A831SHG7-F1
#
_entry.id   AF-A0A831SHG7-F1
#
_cell.length_a   1.000
_cell.length_b   1.000
_cell.length_c   1.000
_cell.angle_alpha   90.00
_cell.angle_beta   90.00
_cell.angle_gamma   90.00
#
_symmetry.space_group_name_H-M   'P 1'
#
loop_
_entity.id
_entity.type
_entity.pdbx_description
1 polymer ?
#
loop_
_entity_poly.entity_id
_entity_poly.type
_entity_poly.pdbx_seq_one_letter_code
_entity_poly.pdbx_strand_id
1 'polypeptide(L)'
;MKTQKLTLESFFETTRKDVEQAILDKIKDNIMLSQLANGKKLRPLIAILSFKACTGGKEDESAYKRAVDGTVGIELAHTASLINDDIIDKDTLRRGKPSLYMEKGIETAILISQKMIAVGFRMAVERGIKFVELYV
;
A
#
# COMPACT_ATOMS: atom_id res chain seq x y z
N MET A 1 7.75 33.52 5.59
CA MET A 1 7.23 32.14 5.67
C MET A 1 7.96 31.41 6.78
N LYS A 2 7.27 30.93 7.83
CA LYS A 2 7.90 30.04 8.81
C LYS A 2 8.11 28.70 8.11
N THR A 3 9.36 28.37 7.80
CA THR A 3 9.73 27.02 7.39
C THR A 3 9.49 26.10 8.58
N GLN A 4 8.33 25.46 8.63
CA GLN A 4 8.05 24.46 9.65
C GLN A 4 9.07 23.34 9.45
N LYS A 5 9.94 23.14 10.45
CA LYS A 5 11.02 22.15 10.38
C LYS A 5 10.36 20.77 10.30
N LEU A 6 10.38 20.14 9.12
CA LEU A 6 9.82 18.81 8.92
C LEU A 6 10.62 17.82 9.80
N THR A 7 9.99 17.31 10.85
CA THR A 7 10.58 16.23 11.65
C THR A 7 10.21 14.89 11.02
N LEU A 8 11.05 13.88 11.23
CA LEU A 8 10.77 12.51 10.78
C LEU A 8 9.40 12.01 11.28
N GLU A 9 9.07 12.34 12.53
CA GLU A 9 7.79 12.01 13.16
C GLU A 9 6.60 12.67 12.45
N SER A 10 6.66 13.99 12.24
CA SER A 10 5.60 14.71 11.52
C SER A 10 5.43 14.21 10.08
N PHE A 11 6.52 13.86 9.40
CA PHE A 11 6.48 13.27 8.07
C PHE A 11 5.74 11.93 8.09
N PHE A 12 6.08 11.02 9.02
CA PHE A 12 5.43 9.72 9.08
C PHE A 12 3.95 9.83 9.44
N GLU A 13 3.57 10.72 10.35
CA GLU A 13 2.17 10.92 10.70
C GLU A 13 1.34 11.46 9.53
N THR A 14 1.81 12.52 8.86
CA THR A 14 1.08 13.13 7.74
C THR A 14 1.01 12.19 6.55
N THR A 15 2.16 11.65 6.12
CA THR A 15 2.22 10.79 4.94
C THR A 15 1.43 9.50 5.16
N ARG A 16 1.41 8.97 6.38
CA ARG A 16 0.60 7.79 6.69
C ARG A 16 -0.89 8.06 6.50
N LYS A 17 -1.39 9.21 6.97
CA LYS A 17 -2.79 9.60 6.76
C LYS A 17 -3.11 9.74 5.28
N ASP A 18 -2.21 10.36 4.50
CA ASP A 18 -2.40 10.50 3.05
C ASP A 18 -2.47 9.13 2.35
N VAL A 19 -1.60 8.19 2.71
CA VAL A 19 -1.61 6.82 2.18
C VAL A 19 -2.87 6.08 2.59
N GLU A 20 -3.28 6.16 3.86
CA GLU A 20 -4.49 5.51 4.36
C GLU A 20 -5.75 6.07 3.66
N GLN A 21 -5.82 7.39 3.46
CA GLN A 21 -6.90 8.00 2.70
C GLN A 21 -6.89 7.55 1.23
N ALA A 22 -5.72 7.52 0.58
CA ALA A 22 -5.62 7.04 -0.79
C ALA A 22 -6.07 5.57 -0.93
N ILE A 23 -5.78 4.72 0.06
CA ILE A 23 -6.30 3.33 0.09
C ILE A 23 -7.84 3.34 0.12
N LEU A 24 -8.45 4.12 1.02
CA LEU A 24 -9.92 4.21 1.14
C LEU A 24 -10.58 4.77 -0.12
N ASP A 25 -9.92 5.69 -0.81
CA ASP A 25 -10.41 6.30 -2.03
C ASP A 25 -10.40 5.30 -3.19
N LYS A 26 -9.31 4.52 -3.32
CA LYS A 26 -9.09 3.62 -4.46
C LYS A 26 -9.67 2.21 -4.27
N ILE A 27 -9.79 1.73 -3.04
CA ILE A 27 -10.21 0.37 -2.73
C ILE A 27 -11.61 0.38 -2.11
N LYS A 28 -12.54 -0.35 -2.72
CA LYS A 28 -13.94 -0.47 -2.25
C LYS A 28 -14.29 -1.86 -1.77
N ASP A 29 -13.41 -2.84 -1.99
CA ASP A 29 -13.61 -4.20 -1.52
C ASP A 29 -13.35 -4.30 -0.01
N ASN A 30 -14.37 -4.68 0.75
CA ASN A 30 -14.29 -4.71 2.22
C ASN A 30 -13.29 -5.74 2.76
N ILE A 31 -13.08 -6.86 2.06
CA ILE A 31 -12.10 -7.86 2.47
C ILE A 31 -10.69 -7.32 2.23
N MET A 32 -10.45 -6.68 1.08
CA MET A 32 -9.17 -6.03 0.83
C MET A 32 -8.90 -4.92 1.86
N LEU A 33 -9.90 -4.08 2.14
CA LEU A 33 -9.78 -3.02 3.14
C LEU A 33 -9.48 -3.57 4.54
N SER A 34 -10.10 -4.69 4.95
CA SER A 34 -9.84 -5.28 6.27
C SER A 34 -8.38 -5.74 6.42
N GLN A 35 -7.79 -6.28 5.35
CA GLN A 35 -6.38 -6.68 5.33
C GLN A 35 -5.43 -5.48 5.27
N LEU A 36 -5.81 -4.42 4.56
CA LEU A 36 -5.03 -3.18 4.40
C LEU A 36 -5.09 -2.28 5.64
N ALA A 37 -6.13 -2.37 6.48
CA ALA A 37 -6.35 -1.48 7.62
C ALA A 37 -5.23 -1.52 8.67
N ASN A 38 -4.52 -2.65 8.79
CA ASN A 38 -3.48 -2.82 9.80
C ASN A 38 -2.06 -2.63 9.23
N GLY A 39 -1.11 -2.40 10.13
CA GLY A 39 0.33 -2.38 9.84
C GLY A 39 0.93 -1.00 9.79
N LYS A 40 2.26 -0.95 9.67
CA LYS A 40 3.05 0.28 9.78
C LYS A 40 3.07 1.13 8.50
N LYS A 41 2.57 0.61 7.38
CA LYS A 41 2.61 1.25 6.06
C LYS A 41 4.04 1.64 5.62
N LEU A 42 5.05 0.89 6.10
CA LEU A 42 6.45 1.25 5.94
C LEU A 42 6.89 1.35 4.47
N ARG A 43 6.40 0.44 3.61
CA ARG A 43 6.74 0.42 2.18
C ARG A 43 6.24 1.69 1.46
N PRO A 44 4.95 2.08 1.55
CA PRO A 44 4.48 3.38 1.08
C PRO A 44 5.26 4.57 1.62
N LEU A 45 5.53 4.59 2.94
CA LEU A 45 6.20 5.72 3.58
C LEU A 45 7.64 5.90 3.08
N ILE A 46 8.37 4.80 2.88
CA ILE A 46 9.72 4.84 2.29
C ILE A 46 9.65 5.30 0.83
N ALA A 47 8.69 4.83 0.04
CA ALA A 47 8.53 5.25 -1.35
C ALA A 47 8.30 6.76 -1.47
N ILE A 48 7.45 7.35 -0.62
CA ILE A 48 7.24 8.80 -0.59
C ILE A 48 8.47 9.54 -0.08
N LEU A 49 9.18 9.01 0.91
CA LEU A 49 10.42 9.61 1.39
C LEU A 49 11.48 9.66 0.28
N SER A 50 11.65 8.57 -0.46
CA SER A 50 12.54 8.51 -1.63
C SER A 50 12.11 9.49 -2.71
N PHE A 51 10.81 9.58 -3.02
CA PHE A 51 10.27 10.55 -3.96
C PHE A 51 10.62 12.00 -3.56
N LYS A 52 10.35 12.38 -2.31
CA LYS A 52 10.71 13.70 -1.77
C LYS A 52 12.21 13.98 -1.82
N ALA A 53 13.04 12.97 -1.55
CA ALA A 53 14.48 13.12 -1.65
C ALA A 53 14.92 13.39 -3.10
N CYS A 54 14.35 12.67 -4.08
CA CYS A 54 14.65 12.85 -5.51
C CYS A 54 14.17 14.21 -6.06
N THR A 55 13.09 14.78 -5.53
CA THR A 55 12.58 16.11 -5.93
C THR A 55 13.21 17.26 -5.14
N GLY A 56 14.01 16.95 -4.12
CA GLY A 56 14.51 17.92 -3.15
C GLY A 56 13.40 18.61 -2.35
N GLY A 57 12.24 17.97 -2.21
CA GLY A 57 11.06 18.51 -1.53
C GLY A 57 10.36 19.66 -2.27
N LYS A 58 10.60 19.80 -3.59
CA LYS A 58 10.06 20.86 -4.45
C LYS A 58 8.97 20.37 -5.39
N GLU A 59 8.40 19.19 -5.13
CA GLU A 59 7.26 18.68 -5.88
C GLU A 59 6.04 19.60 -5.73
N ASP A 60 5.25 19.73 -6.79
CA ASP A 60 3.92 20.31 -6.70
C ASP A 60 2.91 19.30 -6.07
N GLU A 61 1.76 19.82 -5.66
CA GLU A 61 0.69 19.02 -5.03
C GLU A 61 0.19 17.90 -5.95
N SER A 62 0.14 18.14 -7.25
CA SER A 62 -0.31 17.16 -8.25
C SER A 62 0.67 15.99 -8.36
N ALA A 63 1.97 16.26 -8.37
CA ALA A 63 3.03 15.26 -8.36
C ALA A 63 3.05 14.48 -7.06
N TYR A 64 2.91 15.15 -5.91
CA TYR A 64 2.79 14.48 -4.61
C TYR A 64 1.58 13.52 -4.57
N LYS A 65 0.41 13.98 -5.01
CA LYS A 65 -0.81 13.16 -5.05
C LYS A 65 -0.65 11.94 -5.97
N ARG A 66 -0.02 12.10 -7.13
CA ARG A 66 0.26 10.96 -8.04
C ARG A 66 1.20 9.95 -7.40
N ALA A 67 2.22 10.41 -6.66
CA ALA A 67 3.14 9.55 -5.93
C ALA A 67 2.40 8.77 -4.82
N VAL A 68 1.61 9.45 -3.98
CA VAL A 68 0.79 8.82 -2.94
C VAL A 68 -0.16 7.79 -3.53
N ASP A 69 -0.94 8.14 -4.56
CA ASP A 69 -1.86 7.21 -5.21
C ASP A 69 -1.10 5.98 -5.78
N GLY A 70 0.16 6.14 -6.22
CA GLY A 70 0.99 5.04 -6.72
C GLY A 70 1.42 4.06 -5.62
N THR A 71 1.63 4.55 -4.40
CA THR A 71 2.01 3.69 -3.26
C THR A 71 0.92 2.74 -2.80
N VAL A 72 -0.35 2.99 -3.15
CA VAL A 72 -1.46 2.07 -2.90
C VAL A 72 -1.17 0.72 -3.58
N GLY A 73 -0.64 0.74 -4.80
CA GLY A 73 -0.24 -0.47 -5.50
C GLY A 73 0.87 -1.24 -4.79
N ILE A 74 1.81 -0.53 -4.14
CA ILE A 74 2.91 -1.14 -3.38
C ILE A 74 2.35 -1.85 -2.14
N GLU A 75 1.44 -1.21 -1.41
CA GLU A 75 0.81 -1.82 -0.24
C GLU A 75 -0.08 -3.01 -0.64
N LEU A 76 -0.79 -2.94 -1.77
CA LEU A 76 -1.56 -4.07 -2.30
C LEU A 76 -0.67 -5.28 -2.59
N ALA A 77 0.45 -5.09 -3.30
CA ALA A 77 1.38 -6.17 -3.59
C ALA A 77 1.98 -6.77 -2.30
N HIS A 78 2.33 -5.91 -1.33
CA HIS A 78 2.80 -6.36 -0.04
C HIS A 78 1.74 -7.17 0.72
N THR A 79 0.51 -6.68 0.82
CA THR A 79 -0.56 -7.40 1.52
C THR A 79 -0.90 -8.72 0.84
N ALA A 80 -0.89 -8.76 -0.50
CA ALA A 80 -1.06 -10.00 -1.25
C ALA A 80 0.02 -11.04 -0.91
N SER A 81 1.29 -10.60 -0.80
CA SER A 81 2.38 -11.50 -0.40
C SER A 81 2.13 -12.07 1.00
N LEU A 82 1.71 -11.24 1.96
CA LEU A 82 1.45 -11.71 3.33
C LEU A 82 0.30 -12.72 3.41
N ILE A 83 -0.75 -12.55 2.61
CA ILE A 83 -1.85 -13.52 2.55
C ILE A 83 -1.35 -14.86 2.02
N ASN A 84 -0.51 -14.85 0.99
CA ASN A 84 0.08 -16.08 0.46
C ASN A 84 1.08 -16.70 1.45
N ASP A 85 1.89 -15.89 2.14
CA ASP A 85 2.81 -16.33 3.19
C ASP A 85 2.04 -17.05 4.31
N ASP A 86 0.92 -16.47 4.78
CA ASP A 86 0.07 -17.11 5.80
C ASP A 86 -0.35 -18.52 5.39
N ILE A 87 -0.72 -18.73 4.11
CA ILE A 87 -1.14 -20.02 3.59
C ILE A 87 0.04 -21.00 3.47
N ILE A 88 1.17 -20.54 2.94
CA ILE A 88 2.36 -21.36 2.68
C ILE A 88 2.96 -21.83 4.01
N ASP A 89 3.09 -20.92 4.97
CA ASP A 89 3.71 -21.18 6.28
C ASP A 89 2.71 -21.79 7.28
N LYS A 90 1.42 -21.84 6.92
CA LYS A 90 0.31 -22.29 7.77
C LYS A 90 0.16 -21.45 9.03
N ASP A 91 0.44 -20.15 8.92
CA ASP A 91 0.29 -19.20 10.01
C ASP A 91 -1.20 -18.93 10.28
N THR A 92 -1.69 -19.44 11.41
CA THR A 92 -3.10 -19.29 11.79
C THR A 92 -3.45 -17.87 12.26
N LEU A 93 -2.45 -17.06 12.60
CA LEU A 93 -2.60 -15.72 13.13
C LEU A 93 -1.70 -14.72 12.41
N ARG A 94 -2.23 -13.55 12.12
CA ARG A 94 -1.50 -12.39 11.63
C ARG A 94 -1.79 -11.18 12.51
N ARG A 95 -0.74 -10.64 13.14
CA ARG A 95 -0.83 -9.44 14.02
C ARG A 95 -1.89 -9.59 15.13
N GLY A 96 -1.94 -10.78 15.73
CA GLY A 96 -2.86 -11.09 16.84
C GLY A 96 -4.32 -11.33 16.41
N LYS A 97 -4.63 -11.41 15.12
CA LYS A 97 -5.95 -11.77 14.57
C LYS A 97 -5.84 -13.04 13.73
N PRO A 98 -6.93 -13.81 13.53
CA PRO A 98 -6.93 -14.90 12.55
C PRO A 98 -6.43 -14.44 11.19
N SER A 99 -5.57 -15.23 10.55
CA SER A 99 -5.18 -14.97 9.16
C SER A 99 -6.38 -15.12 8.23
N LEU A 100 -6.31 -14.53 7.03
CA LEU A 100 -7.46 -14.49 6.13
C LEU A 100 -7.94 -15.90 5.74
N TYR A 101 -7.02 -16.85 5.52
CA TYR A 101 -7.41 -18.22 5.17
C TYR A 101 -8.05 -18.97 6.34
N MET A 102 -7.69 -18.63 7.58
CA MET A 102 -8.37 -19.16 8.77
C MET A 102 -9.77 -18.56 8.95
N GLU A 103 -9.97 -17.29 8.57
CA GLU A 103 -11.27 -16.63 8.69
C GLU A 103 -12.25 -16.97 7.56
N LYS A 104 -11.75 -17.09 6.32
CA LYS A 104 -12.57 -17.17 5.09
C LYS A 104 -12.29 -18.38 4.20
N GLY A 105 -11.40 -19.27 4.59
CA GLY A 105 -10.96 -20.40 3.77
C GLY A 105 -9.83 -20.04 2.82
N ILE A 106 -9.11 -21.08 2.38
CA ILE A 106 -7.93 -20.96 1.51
C ILE A 106 -8.31 -20.40 0.14
N GLU A 107 -9.44 -20.84 -0.41
CA GLU A 107 -9.94 -20.44 -1.72
C GLU A 107 -10.17 -18.93 -1.77
N THR A 108 -10.86 -18.39 -0.75
CA THR A 108 -11.10 -16.94 -0.64
C THR A 108 -9.78 -16.18 -0.48
N ALA A 109 -8.87 -16.68 0.36
CA ALA A 109 -7.60 -16.02 0.60
C ALA A 109 -6.75 -15.92 -0.68
N ILE A 110 -6.67 -16.99 -1.48
CA ILE A 110 -5.98 -17.00 -2.77
C ILE A 110 -6.65 -16.03 -3.75
N LEU A 111 -7.98 -16.02 -3.86
CA LEU A 111 -8.69 -15.11 -4.75
C LEU A 111 -8.47 -13.64 -4.37
N ILE A 112 -8.45 -13.33 -3.08
CA ILE A 112 -8.21 -11.97 -2.59
C ILE A 112 -6.76 -11.53 -2.84
N SER A 113 -5.78 -12.41 -2.62
CA SER A 113 -4.38 -12.08 -2.91
C SER A 113 -4.16 -11.80 -4.41
N GLN A 114 -4.74 -12.63 -5.28
CA GLN A 114 -4.70 -12.41 -6.73
C GLN A 114 -5.41 -11.12 -7.14
N LYS A 115 -6.58 -10.84 -6.54
CA LYS A 115 -7.33 -9.59 -6.79
C LYS A 115 -6.52 -8.36 -6.39
N MET A 116 -5.81 -8.40 -5.26
CA MET A 116 -4.92 -7.31 -4.83
C MET A 116 -3.82 -7.03 -5.86
N ILE A 117 -3.17 -8.07 -6.37
CA ILE A 117 -2.13 -7.96 -7.41
C ILE A 117 -2.74 -7.35 -8.68
N ALA A 118 -3.88 -7.86 -9.15
CA ALA A 118 -4.55 -7.38 -10.36
C ALA A 118 -4.98 -5.90 -10.25
N VAL A 119 -5.45 -5.47 -9.07
CA VAL A 119 -5.77 -4.06 -8.80
C VAL A 119 -4.51 -3.21 -8.82
N GLY A 120 -3.42 -3.65 -8.18
CA GLY A 120 -2.13 -2.95 -8.21
C GLY A 120 -1.60 -2.79 -9.64
N PHE A 121 -1.71 -3.85 -10.44
CA PHE A 121 -1.32 -3.84 -11.85
C PHE A 121 -2.17 -2.86 -12.68
N ARG A 122 -3.50 -2.86 -12.51
CA ARG A 122 -4.39 -1.87 -13.17
C ARG A 122 -3.97 -0.43 -12.84
N MET A 123 -3.68 -0.16 -11.57
CA MET A 123 -3.21 1.15 -11.13
C MET A 123 -1.86 1.55 -11.75
N ALA A 124 -0.96 0.58 -11.95
CA ALA A 124 0.31 0.83 -12.64
C ALA A 124 0.08 1.17 -14.12
N VAL A 125 -0.78 0.42 -14.82
CA VAL A 125 -1.13 0.65 -16.23
C VAL A 125 -1.70 2.06 -16.45
N GLU A 126 -2.60 2.52 -15.57
CA GLU A 126 -3.19 3.87 -15.62
C GLU A 126 -2.15 5.00 -15.55
N ARG A 127 -0.93 4.72 -15.07
CA ARG A 127 0.18 5.68 -14.97
C ARG A 127 1.17 5.58 -16.13
N GLY A 128 1.04 4.56 -16.97
CA GLY A 128 1.91 4.30 -18.11
C GLY A 128 2.71 3.01 -17.99
N ILE A 129 3.09 2.46 -19.14
CA ILE A 129 3.68 1.11 -19.25
C ILE A 129 4.98 0.94 -18.46
N LYS A 130 5.78 2.00 -18.29
CA LYS A 130 7.01 1.96 -17.49
C LYS A 130 6.76 1.62 -16.02
N PHE A 131 5.60 1.95 -15.47
CA PHE A 131 5.26 1.59 -14.10
C PHE A 131 4.86 0.13 -13.95
N VAL A 132 4.47 -0.52 -15.05
CA VAL A 132 4.13 -1.94 -15.09
C VAL A 132 5.38 -2.81 -14.91
N GLU A 133 6.52 -2.36 -15.46
CA GLU A 133 7.82 -3.03 -15.29
C GLU A 133 8.26 -3.15 -13.83
N LEU A 134 7.66 -2.41 -12.90
CA LEU A 134 7.93 -2.56 -11.46
C LEU A 134 7.22 -3.76 -10.82
N TYR A 135 6.28 -4.40 -11.53
CA TYR A 135 5.45 -5.50 -11.05
C TYR A 135 5.81 -6.87 -11.67
N VAL A 136 6.75 -6.91 -12.62
CA VAL A 136 7.12 -8.09 -13.42
C VAL A 136 8.63 -8.30 -13.32
#